data_AF-A0A6V7IJF1-F1
#
_entry.id   AF-A0A6V7IJF1-F1
#
_cell.length_a   1.000
_cell.length_b   1.000
_cell.length_c   1.000
_cell.angle_alpha   90.00
_cell.angle_beta   90.00
_cell.angle_gamma   90.00
#
_symmetry.space_group_name_H-M   'P 1'
#
loop_
_entity.id
_entity.type
_entity.pdbx_description
1 polymer ?
#
loop_
_entity_poly.entity_id
_entity_poly.type
_entity_poly.pdbx_seq_one_letter_code
_entity_poly.pdbx_strand_id
1 'polypeptide(L)' 'TNAKWYIASRKTHKLILLMLMRSQTPIVLTAGKMIVMNMDTYAV' A
#
# COMPACT_ATOMS: atom_id res chain seq x y z
N THR A 1 -19.54 2.54 1.99
CA THR A 1 -19.97 1.49 1.03
C THR A 1 -18.81 0.57 0.77
N ASN A 2 -18.82 -0.65 1.33
CA ASN A 2 -17.75 -1.63 1.09
C ASN A 2 -17.77 -2.06 -0.38
N ALA A 3 -16.62 -2.00 -1.05
CA ALA A 3 -16.47 -2.47 -2.42
C ALA A 3 -16.75 -4.00 -2.44
N LYS A 4 -17.76 -4.43 -3.20
CA LYS A 4 -18.15 -5.85 -3.34
C LYS A 4 -17.15 -6.60 -4.23
N TRP A 5 -15.92 -6.76 -3.75
CA TRP A 5 -14.80 -7.38 -4.45
C TRP A 5 -15.10 -8.81 -4.93
N TYR A 6 -15.92 -9.55 -4.18
CA TYR A 6 -16.33 -10.93 -4.48
C TYR A 6 -17.22 -11.06 -5.72
N ILE A 7 -17.88 -9.98 -6.16
CA ILE A 7 -18.69 -9.94 -7.39
C ILE A 7 -17.84 -9.50 -8.59
N ALA A 8 -16.62 -9.01 -8.34
CA ALA A 8 -15.77 -8.47 -9.38
C ALA A 8 -15.26 -9.58 -10.33
N SER A 9 -15.11 -9.22 -11.61
CA SER A 9 -14.60 -10.12 -12.65
C SER A 9 -13.28 -10.79 -12.24
N ARG A 10 -13.01 -11.97 -12.80
CA ARG A 10 -11.77 -12.74 -12.57
C ARG A 10 -10.50 -11.91 -12.81
N LYS A 11 -10.55 -10.95 -13.74
CA LYS A 11 -9.45 -10.00 -14.01
C LYS A 11 -9.26 -9.03 -12.84
N THR A 12 -10.35 -8.47 -12.32
CA THR A 12 -10.34 -7.54 -11.18
C THR A 12 -9.89 -8.24 -9.90
N HIS A 13 -10.29 -9.50 -9.68
CA HIS A 13 -9.80 -10.30 -8.55
C HIS A 13 -8.27 -10.43 -8.55
N LYS A 14 -7.66 -10.74 -9.70
CA LYS A 14 -6.19 -10.79 -9.83
C LYS A 14 -5.55 -9.44 -9.57
N LEU A 15 -6.19 -8.35 -10.03
CA LEU A 15 -5.70 -6.99 -9.78
C LEU A 15 -5.78 -6.62 -8.30
N ILE A 16 -6.88 -6.95 -7.62
CA ILE A 16 -7.05 -6.74 -6.18
C ILE A 16 -6.02 -7.54 -5.39
N LEU A 17 -5.77 -8.79 -5.77
CA LEU A 17 -4.72 -9.60 -5.14
C LEU A 17 -3.34 -8.97 -5.33
N LEU A 18 -3.02 -8.50 -6.54
CA LEU A 18 -1.76 -7.80 -6.81
C LEU A 18 -1.64 -6.51 -5.97
N MET A 19 -2.71 -5.71 -5.89
CA MET A 19 -2.74 -4.51 -5.05
C MET A 19 -2.57 -4.84 -3.58
N LEU A 20 -3.22 -5.89 -3.08
CA LEU A 20 -3.09 -6.34 -1.69
C LEU A 20 -1.65 -6.77 -1.39
N MET A 21 -1.02 -7.56 -2.28
CA MET A 21 0.39 -7.95 -2.14
C MET A 21 1.31 -6.73 -2.18
N ARG A 22 1.01 -5.71 -2.99
CA ARG A 22 1.77 -4.45 -3.01
C ARG A 22 1.53 -3.58 -1.78
N SER A 23 0.33 -3.58 -1.21
CA SER A 23 0.03 -2.80 0.00
C SER A 23 0.64 -3.39 1.26
N GLN A 24 1.04 -4.67 1.24
CA GLN A 24 1.81 -5.26 2.34
C GLN A 24 3.19 -4.61 2.50
N THR A 25 3.73 -4.02 1.42
CA THR A 25 4.95 -3.21 1.51
C THR A 25 4.55 -1.75 1.71
N PRO A 26 4.76 -1.17 2.90
CA PRO A 26 4.47 0.24 3.11
C PRO A 26 5.32 1.07 2.15
N ILE A 27 4.72 2.10 1.56
CA ILE A 27 5.46 3.08 0.77
C ILE A 27 6.26 3.93 1.76
N VAL A 28 7.53 3.59 1.92
CA VAL A 28 8.43 4.29 2.81
C VAL A 28 9.09 5.42 2.04
N LEU A 29 8.70 6.65 2.36
CA LEU A 29 9.37 7.84 1.88
C LEU A 29 10.71 7.97 2.61
N THR A 30 11.82 7.96 1.87
CA THR A 30 13.16 8.06 2.47
C THR A 30 13.86 9.34 2.01
N ALA A 31 14.31 10.18 2.93
CA ALA A 31 15.16 11.33 2.61
C ALA A 31 16.56 10.83 2.28
N GLY A 32 17.02 11.06 1.05
CA GLY A 32 18.34 10.65 0.58
C GLY A 32 18.64 9.14 0.67
N LYS A 33 17.61 8.28 0.71
CA LYS A 33 17.71 6.83 1.01
C LYS A 33 18.24 6.46 2.42
N MET A 34 18.38 7.43 3.32
CA MET A 34 18.98 7.23 4.63
C MET A 34 17.98 7.36 5.78
N ILE A 35 17.02 8.29 5.67
CA ILE A 35 16.08 8.58 6.75
C ILE A 35 14.66 8.24 6.30
N VAL A 36 14.04 7.27 6.96
CA VAL A 36 12.62 6.98 6.77
C VAL A 36 11.82 8.16 7.30
N MET A 37 11.14 8.89 6.41
CA MET A 37 10.27 9.99 6.76
C MET A 37 8.98 9.43 7.36
N ASN A 38 8.91 9.43 8.68
CA ASN A 38 7.70 9.15 9.45
C ASN A 38 7.43 10.29 10.46
N MET A 39 6.28 10.26 11.12
CA MET A 39 5.93 11.30 12.11
C MET A 39 6.82 11.26 13.36
N ASP A 40 7.42 10.11 13.68
CA ASP A 40 8.39 9.96 14.78
C ASP A 40 9.71 10.68 14.46
N THR A 41 10.15 10.66 13.20
CA THR A 41 11.36 11.36 12.71
C THR A 41 11.15 12.85 12.49
N TYR A 42 9.89 13.33 12.50
CA TYR A 42 9.58 14.76 12.43
C TYR A 42 9.76 15.46 13.79
N ALA A 43 9.60 14.72 14.90
CA ALA A 43 9.67 15.28 16.25
C ALA A 43 11.10 15.46 16.78
N VAL A 44 12.11 15.16 15.96
CA VAL A 44 13.54 15.40 16.23
C VAL A 44 13.98 16.63 15.44
#